data_AF-A0A6V2DBI1-F1
#
_entry.id   AF-A0A6V2DBI1-F1
#
_cell.length_a   1.000
_cell.length_b   1.000
_cell.length_c   1.000
_cell.angle_alpha   90.00
_cell.angle_beta   90.00
_cell.angle_gamma   90.00
#
_symmetry.space_group_name_H-M   'P 1'
#
loop_
_entity.id
_entity.type
_entity.pdbx_description
1 polymer ?
#
loop_
_entity_poly.entity_id
_entity_poly.type
_entity_poly.pdbx_seq_one_letter_code
_entity_poly.pdbx_strand_id
1 'polypeptide(L)'
;MSGFIPDIASWALRGRAEGEGDEQQQQQEPTAQLSEEEVRAKRMARLAALQNQSINATATEPGDKMDVDDGGGVKEPDVISSSSDAMDVDIVDSSTAPAPESMPPKPAPIASKPPPPDVAQKKRAREPLTTAEMAKRLARKKELLLRKTLNITLSSTDSSKASFPDAVRITIDDPSVTVQGISEILAARLSMSPKSPALNTTPAQKPGVIHYLGWCFKRASEEMKELRMAQEKRKKASEGAKKTDATELEEILEEIRKQVRVATVLYMLHF
;
A
#
# COMPACT_ATOMS: atom_id res chain seq x y z
N MET A 1 -6.76 -12.51 -43.00
CA MET A 1 -5.77 -13.24 -42.18
C MET A 1 -6.13 -13.02 -40.72
N SER A 2 -6.88 -13.95 -40.14
CA SER A 2 -7.31 -13.94 -38.74
C SER A 2 -6.13 -14.26 -37.83
N GLY A 3 -5.80 -13.34 -36.93
CA GLY A 3 -4.76 -13.49 -35.93
C GLY A 3 -5.33 -13.52 -34.51
N PHE A 4 -5.22 -14.69 -33.88
CA PHE A 4 -4.83 -14.90 -32.48
C PHE A 4 -5.31 -13.88 -31.43
N ILE A 5 -6.48 -14.17 -30.83
CA ILE A 5 -6.69 -13.88 -29.41
C ILE A 5 -6.52 -15.22 -28.68
N PRO A 6 -5.47 -15.41 -27.86
CA PRO A 6 -5.38 -16.57 -26.99
C PRO A 6 -6.49 -16.49 -25.94
N ASP A 7 -7.16 -17.61 -25.83
CA ASP A 7 -8.34 -17.94 -25.06
C ASP A 7 -8.18 -17.63 -23.55
N ILE A 8 -8.75 -16.50 -23.10
CA ILE A 8 -8.89 -16.14 -21.68
C ILE A 8 -10.17 -16.76 -21.08
N ALA A 9 -11.00 -17.42 -21.89
CA ALA A 9 -12.26 -18.02 -21.44
C ALA A 9 -12.09 -19.43 -20.83
N SER A 10 -10.93 -20.09 -21.01
CA SER A 10 -10.71 -21.47 -20.54
C SER A 10 -10.36 -21.61 -19.05
N TRP A 11 -10.13 -20.52 -18.31
CA TRP A 11 -9.90 -20.57 -16.85
C TRP A 11 -11.17 -20.41 -16.00
N ALA A 12 -12.27 -19.92 -16.56
CA ALA A 12 -13.51 -19.68 -15.80
C ALA A 12 -14.46 -20.89 -15.76
N LEU A 13 -14.22 -21.93 -16.58
CA LEU A 13 -15.11 -23.10 -16.67
C LEU A 13 -14.50 -24.42 -16.17
N ARG A 14 -13.24 -24.45 -15.74
CA ARG A 14 -12.58 -25.68 -15.27
C ARG A 14 -12.76 -25.89 -13.76
N GLY A 15 -14.01 -25.99 -13.32
CA GLY A 15 -14.30 -26.15 -11.90
C GLY A 15 -15.72 -26.59 -11.55
N ARG A 16 -16.45 -27.28 -12.44
CA ARG A 16 -17.69 -27.98 -12.04
C ARG A 16 -18.17 -28.99 -13.08
N ALA A 17 -18.30 -30.26 -12.66
CA ALA A 17 -18.93 -31.41 -13.33
C ALA A 17 -18.19 -31.88 -14.61
N GLU A 18 -17.83 -33.14 -14.83
CA GLU A 18 -18.55 -34.38 -14.53
C GLU A 18 -17.57 -35.48 -14.09
N GLY A 19 -17.92 -36.15 -13.00
CA GLY A 19 -17.33 -37.41 -12.56
C GLY A 19 -18.49 -38.30 -12.15
N GLU A 20 -18.97 -39.06 -13.12
CA GLU A 20 -20.01 -40.08 -13.01
C GLU A 20 -19.35 -41.39 -12.56
N GLY A 21 -19.91 -42.02 -11.53
CA GLY A 21 -19.55 -43.39 -11.11
C GLY A 21 -18.49 -43.51 -10.03
N ASP A 22 -18.92 -43.56 -8.75
CA ASP A 22 -18.89 -44.82 -8.02
C ASP A 22 -19.64 -44.69 -6.68
N GLU A 23 -20.63 -45.55 -6.52
CA GLU A 23 -21.29 -45.83 -5.26
C GLU A 23 -20.28 -46.43 -4.29
N GLN A 24 -19.89 -45.68 -3.26
CA GLN A 24 -19.45 -46.29 -2.01
C GLN A 24 -20.03 -45.53 -0.83
N GLN A 25 -21.01 -46.19 -0.21
CA GLN A 25 -21.39 -46.00 1.18
C GLN A 25 -20.12 -45.93 2.05
N GLN A 26 -19.90 -44.82 2.72
CA GLN A 26 -19.17 -44.85 3.98
C GLN A 26 -19.76 -43.87 4.98
N GLN A 27 -19.94 -44.44 6.16
CA GLN A 27 -20.66 -43.97 7.32
C GLN A 27 -20.26 -42.55 7.74
N GLN A 28 -21.29 -41.82 8.19
CA GLN A 28 -21.16 -40.70 9.09
C GLN A 28 -20.28 -41.10 10.30
N GLU A 29 -19.07 -40.54 10.38
CA GLU A 29 -18.42 -40.31 11.67
C GLU A 29 -18.76 -38.89 12.15
N PRO A 30 -19.18 -38.70 13.40
CA PRO A 30 -19.37 -37.39 13.97
C PRO A 30 -18.01 -36.69 14.02
N THR A 31 -17.91 -35.51 13.40
CA THR A 31 -16.78 -34.60 13.61
C THR A 31 -16.78 -34.23 15.08
N ALA A 32 -15.99 -34.95 15.88
CA ALA A 32 -15.69 -34.60 17.25
C ALA A 32 -15.19 -33.16 17.24
N GLN A 33 -16.00 -32.27 17.82
CA GLN A 33 -15.63 -30.90 18.09
C GLN A 33 -14.42 -30.97 19.01
N LEU A 34 -13.21 -30.87 18.45
CA LEU A 34 -11.97 -30.80 19.21
C LEU A 34 -12.15 -29.71 20.26
N SER A 35 -12.22 -30.12 21.52
CA SER A 35 -12.49 -29.21 22.62
C SER A 35 -11.37 -28.15 22.68
N GLU A 36 -11.71 -26.93 23.08
CA GLU A 36 -10.75 -25.84 23.23
C GLU A 36 -9.56 -26.24 24.12
N GLU A 37 -9.80 -27.14 25.07
CA GLU A 37 -8.82 -27.78 25.95
C GLU A 37 -7.73 -28.54 25.17
N GLU A 38 -8.14 -29.28 24.14
CA GLU A 38 -7.26 -30.15 23.35
C GLU A 38 -6.36 -29.33 22.41
N VAL A 39 -6.90 -28.23 21.86
CA VAL A 39 -6.13 -27.24 21.10
C VAL A 39 -5.09 -26.54 22.00
N ARG A 40 -5.47 -26.22 23.26
CA ARG A 40 -4.56 -25.64 24.26
C ARG A 40 -3.46 -26.61 24.65
N ALA A 41 -3.79 -27.88 24.91
CA ALA A 41 -2.83 -28.94 25.24
C ALA A 41 -1.83 -29.17 24.09
N LYS A 42 -2.30 -29.22 22.84
CA LYS A 42 -1.44 -29.37 21.66
C LYS A 42 -0.49 -28.18 21.46
N ARG A 43 -0.93 -26.97 21.84
CA ARG A 43 -0.09 -25.75 21.80
C ARG A 43 1.02 -25.79 22.87
N MET A 44 0.70 -26.24 24.08
CA MET A 44 1.66 -26.42 25.18
C MET A 44 2.72 -27.49 24.85
N ALA A 45 2.31 -28.64 24.30
CA ALA A 45 3.23 -29.71 23.92
C ALA A 45 4.24 -29.26 22.83
N ARG A 46 3.79 -28.44 21.87
CA ARG A 46 4.65 -27.90 20.82
C ARG A 46 5.66 -26.87 21.35
N LEU A 47 5.28 -26.06 22.36
CA LEU A 47 6.19 -25.13 23.04
C LEU A 47 7.26 -25.88 23.84
N ALA A 48 6.89 -26.94 24.55
CA ALA A 48 7.83 -27.78 25.30
C ALA A 48 8.85 -28.48 24.38
N ALA A 49 8.41 -28.98 23.21
CA ALA A 49 9.30 -29.62 22.23
C ALA A 49 10.34 -28.65 21.64
N LEU A 50 9.97 -27.37 21.44
CA LEU A 50 10.87 -26.34 20.95
C LEU A 50 11.92 -25.92 21.99
N GLN A 51 11.53 -25.88 23.28
CA GLN A 51 12.46 -25.57 24.37
C GLN A 51 13.54 -26.65 24.56
N ASN A 52 13.20 -27.92 24.33
CA ASN A 52 14.20 -29.00 24.39
C ASN A 52 15.19 -28.96 23.21
N GLN A 53 14.82 -28.35 22.07
CA GLN A 53 15.74 -28.17 20.94
C GLN A 53 16.73 -27.02 21.15
N SER A 54 16.38 -25.98 21.90
CA SER A 54 17.28 -24.85 22.16
C SER A 54 18.34 -25.15 23.24
N ILE A 55 18.06 -26.05 24.17
CA ILE A 55 18.99 -26.43 25.24
C ILE A 55 20.18 -27.23 24.69
N ASN A 56 20.01 -28.00 23.61
CA ASN A 56 21.09 -28.81 23.02
C ASN A 56 22.04 -28.03 22.10
N ALA A 57 21.78 -26.76 21.79
CA ALA A 57 22.55 -25.97 20.81
C ALA A 57 23.54 -24.96 21.43
N THR A 58 23.70 -24.91 22.75
CA THR A 58 24.47 -23.84 23.45
C THR A 58 25.72 -24.32 24.20
N ALA A 59 26.23 -25.51 23.92
CA ALA A 59 27.47 -26.02 24.54
C ALA A 59 28.64 -26.08 23.55
N THR A 60 29.15 -24.93 23.07
CA THR A 60 30.57 -24.78 22.64
C THR A 60 30.99 -23.30 22.61
N GLU A 61 31.56 -22.87 23.73
CA GLU A 61 32.77 -22.03 23.93
C GLU A 61 33.13 -20.76 23.10
N PRO A 62 33.98 -19.88 23.69
CA PRO A 62 34.01 -18.43 23.48
C PRO A 62 35.24 -17.92 22.70
N GLY A 63 35.28 -16.63 22.38
CA GLY A 63 36.56 -15.97 22.10
C GLY A 63 36.51 -14.68 21.27
N ASP A 64 37.16 -13.64 21.81
CA ASP A 64 37.74 -12.44 21.17
C ASP A 64 36.80 -11.35 20.63
N LYS A 65 36.85 -10.07 21.02
CA LYS A 65 37.88 -9.07 21.43
C LYS A 65 38.00 -7.99 20.35
N MET A 66 38.11 -6.74 20.83
CA MET A 66 38.65 -5.54 20.17
C MET A 66 37.78 -4.91 19.06
N ASP A 67 37.72 -3.61 18.84
CA ASP A 67 38.06 -2.34 19.51
C ASP A 67 37.79 -1.26 18.43
N VAL A 68 37.62 0.02 18.80
CA VAL A 68 37.99 1.22 18.00
C VAL A 68 37.17 1.51 16.71
N ASP A 69 36.86 2.72 16.25
CA ASP A 69 36.86 4.12 16.70
C ASP A 69 36.31 4.93 15.49
N ASP A 70 35.94 6.19 15.75
CA ASP A 70 36.11 7.35 14.86
C ASP A 70 35.16 7.75 13.71
N GLY A 71 34.92 9.07 13.67
CA GLY A 71 34.68 9.90 12.48
C GLY A 71 33.23 10.02 12.01
N GLY A 72 32.49 11.13 12.17
CA GLY A 72 32.89 12.53 11.99
C GLY A 72 32.68 12.96 10.52
N GLY A 73 31.67 13.79 10.23
CA GLY A 73 31.47 14.28 8.85
C GLY A 73 30.20 15.10 8.59
N VAL A 74 30.19 16.33 9.08
CA VAL A 74 29.27 17.42 8.69
C VAL A 74 29.65 17.93 7.29
N LYS A 75 28.71 17.98 6.33
CA LYS A 75 28.71 18.95 5.21
C LYS A 75 27.29 19.23 4.69
N GLU A 76 26.78 20.40 5.00
CA GLU A 76 25.90 21.24 4.16
C GLU A 76 26.76 22.43 3.68
N PRO A 77 26.25 23.36 2.84
CA PRO A 77 25.31 23.24 1.74
C PRO A 77 25.93 23.82 0.45
N ASP A 78 25.26 23.73 -0.70
CA ASP A 78 25.58 24.66 -1.79
C ASP A 78 24.36 25.11 -2.59
N VAL A 79 24.45 26.38 -2.96
CA VAL A 79 23.44 27.28 -3.48
C VAL A 79 23.69 27.42 -4.98
N ILE A 80 22.70 27.16 -5.83
CA ILE A 80 22.75 27.69 -7.20
C ILE A 80 21.38 28.12 -7.72
N SER A 81 21.40 29.38 -8.14
CA SER A 81 20.41 30.21 -8.81
C SER A 81 20.26 29.85 -10.30
N SER A 82 19.10 30.13 -10.91
CA SER A 82 18.90 30.72 -12.26
C SER A 82 17.51 30.33 -12.80
N SER A 83 16.53 31.24 -12.82
CA SER A 83 16.19 32.16 -13.93
C SER A 83 15.35 31.54 -15.05
N SER A 84 14.10 32.02 -15.13
CA SER A 84 13.33 32.40 -16.32
C SER A 84 13.60 31.71 -17.67
N ASP A 85 12.55 31.14 -18.27
CA ASP A 85 12.07 31.73 -19.52
C ASP A 85 10.60 31.38 -19.82
N ALA A 86 9.90 32.38 -20.34
CA ALA A 86 8.52 32.32 -20.80
C ALA A 86 8.54 32.06 -22.31
N MET A 87 7.74 31.11 -22.78
CA MET A 87 7.43 31.02 -24.21
C MET A 87 5.92 30.92 -24.39
N ASP A 88 5.52 31.81 -25.27
CA ASP A 88 4.21 32.23 -25.69
C ASP A 88 3.50 31.17 -26.54
N VAL A 89 2.21 31.44 -26.70
CA VAL A 89 1.12 30.70 -27.32
C VAL A 89 1.36 30.44 -28.81
N ASP A 90 0.90 29.27 -29.30
CA ASP A 90 0.16 29.30 -30.57
C ASP A 90 -0.94 28.24 -30.66
N ILE A 91 -2.05 28.70 -31.20
CA ILE A 91 -3.33 28.04 -31.45
C ILE A 91 -3.25 27.41 -32.84
N VAL A 92 -3.63 26.14 -33.01
CA VAL A 92 -4.34 25.70 -34.23
C VAL A 92 -5.06 24.36 -34.04
N ASP A 93 -6.16 24.30 -34.79
CA ASP A 93 -7.30 23.38 -34.81
C ASP A 93 -7.08 22.15 -35.72
N SER A 94 -8.07 21.25 -35.70
CA SER A 94 -8.46 20.29 -36.75
C SER A 94 -7.94 18.83 -36.71
N SER A 95 -8.92 17.97 -36.40
CA SER A 95 -9.24 16.63 -36.94
C SER A 95 -8.42 16.09 -38.13
N THR A 96 -8.09 14.79 -38.08
CA THR A 96 -8.40 13.75 -39.10
C THR A 96 -7.50 12.51 -38.93
N ALA A 97 -8.12 11.33 -38.83
CA ALA A 97 -7.49 10.00 -39.07
C ALA A 97 -7.95 9.50 -40.48
N PRO A 98 -7.51 8.35 -41.07
CA PRO A 98 -6.48 7.36 -40.67
C PRO A 98 -5.57 6.84 -41.84
N ALA A 99 -4.72 5.85 -41.51
CA ALA A 99 -4.24 4.72 -42.36
C ALA A 99 -2.88 4.86 -43.13
N PRO A 100 -2.33 3.76 -43.71
CA PRO A 100 -1.18 3.00 -43.15
C PRO A 100 0.00 2.83 -44.15
N GLU A 101 1.16 2.33 -43.68
CA GLU A 101 2.36 1.80 -44.38
C GLU A 101 3.61 2.25 -43.59
N SER A 102 4.71 1.53 -43.35
CA SER A 102 5.34 0.33 -43.90
C SER A 102 6.45 -0.11 -42.91
N MET A 103 6.67 -1.42 -42.75
CA MET A 103 7.92 -2.00 -42.20
C MET A 103 9.05 -1.88 -43.25
N PRO A 104 10.38 -1.86 -42.96
CA PRO A 104 11.17 -2.89 -42.21
C PRO A 104 12.48 -2.32 -41.55
N PRO A 105 13.59 -3.07 -41.27
CA PRO A 105 13.81 -4.43 -40.78
C PRO A 105 14.56 -4.49 -39.41
N LYS A 106 14.65 -5.73 -38.91
CA LYS A 106 15.36 -6.25 -37.73
C LYS A 106 16.89 -6.28 -37.88
N PRO A 107 17.66 -5.90 -36.84
CA PRO A 107 19.01 -6.45 -36.62
C PRO A 107 19.04 -7.54 -35.55
N ALA A 108 19.89 -8.53 -35.78
CA ALA A 108 20.09 -9.76 -35.01
C ALA A 108 20.95 -9.54 -33.73
N PRO A 109 21.16 -10.57 -32.88
CA PRO A 109 21.57 -10.44 -31.49
C PRO A 109 23.09 -10.33 -31.32
N ILE A 110 23.55 -9.43 -30.46
CA ILE A 110 24.94 -9.38 -30.03
C ILE A 110 25.11 -10.29 -28.80
N ALA A 111 26.05 -11.21 -28.96
CA ALA A 111 26.48 -12.20 -28.02
C ALA A 111 27.28 -11.62 -26.85
N SER A 112 27.31 -12.42 -25.78
CA SER A 112 28.42 -12.59 -24.82
C SER A 112 28.86 -11.36 -24.01
N LYS A 113 28.34 -11.26 -22.78
CA LYS A 113 29.05 -10.60 -21.68
C LYS A 113 29.21 -11.59 -20.51
N PRO A 114 30.42 -11.76 -19.96
CA PRO A 114 30.75 -12.81 -18.99
C PRO A 114 30.12 -12.57 -17.60
N PRO A 115 29.85 -13.65 -16.82
CA PRO A 115 29.29 -13.54 -15.48
C PRO A 115 30.33 -12.99 -14.49
N PRO A 116 30.01 -11.97 -13.68
CA PRO A 116 30.82 -11.61 -12.52
C PRO A 116 30.66 -12.63 -11.38
N PRO A 117 31.70 -12.78 -10.54
CA PRO A 117 31.83 -13.87 -9.56
C PRO A 117 30.83 -13.78 -8.40
N ASP A 118 30.48 -14.97 -7.90
CA ASP A 118 29.71 -15.24 -6.69
C ASP A 118 30.14 -14.37 -5.51
N VAL A 119 29.38 -13.32 -5.23
CA VAL A 119 29.43 -12.63 -3.94
C VAL A 119 28.47 -13.37 -3.02
N ALA A 120 29.04 -14.29 -2.23
CA ALA A 120 28.39 -14.98 -1.13
C ALA A 120 27.61 -13.97 -0.26
N GLN A 121 26.28 -14.00 -0.37
CA GLN A 121 25.39 -13.20 0.45
C GLN A 121 25.43 -13.71 1.89
N LYS A 122 26.36 -13.13 2.66
CA LYS A 122 26.39 -13.19 4.12
C LYS A 122 25.04 -12.64 4.62
N LYS A 123 24.12 -13.56 4.95
CA LYS A 123 22.82 -13.27 5.56
C LYS A 123 23.06 -12.48 6.85
N ARG A 124 23.05 -11.14 6.76
CA ARG A 124 22.96 -10.27 7.92
C ARG A 124 21.62 -10.56 8.58
N ALA A 125 21.66 -11.15 9.77
CA ALA A 125 20.52 -11.29 10.64
C ALA A 125 19.91 -9.91 10.83
N ARG A 126 18.67 -9.75 10.37
CA ARG A 126 17.93 -8.51 10.47
C ARG A 126 17.52 -8.37 11.93
N GLU A 127 18.11 -7.41 12.64
CA GLU A 127 17.72 -7.07 14.00
C GLU A 127 16.19 -6.86 14.07
N PRO A 128 15.53 -7.31 15.15
CA PRO A 128 14.10 -7.14 15.31
C PRO A 128 13.76 -5.65 15.34
N LEU A 129 12.90 -5.21 14.40
CA LEU A 129 12.41 -3.82 14.37
C LEU A 129 11.80 -3.45 15.73
N THR A 130 12.17 -2.28 16.23
CA THR A 130 11.64 -1.77 17.49
C THR A 130 10.14 -1.43 17.37
N THR A 131 9.43 -1.42 18.49
CA THR A 131 8.01 -1.04 18.54
C THR A 131 7.75 0.36 17.97
N ALA A 132 8.66 1.29 18.22
CA ALA A 132 8.62 2.65 17.68
C ALA A 132 8.70 2.68 16.14
N GLU A 133 9.53 1.85 15.52
CA GLU A 133 9.62 1.76 14.07
C GLU A 133 8.35 1.17 13.45
N MET A 134 7.70 0.22 14.13
CA MET A 134 6.42 -0.32 13.67
C MET A 134 5.32 0.74 13.69
N ALA A 135 5.24 1.55 14.76
CA ALA A 135 4.31 2.66 14.86
C ALA A 135 4.55 3.72 13.76
N LYS A 136 5.80 4.09 13.51
CA LYS A 136 6.17 5.00 12.41
C LYS A 136 5.77 4.45 11.04
N ARG A 137 5.95 3.15 10.80
CA ARG A 137 5.52 2.51 9.54
C ARG A 137 4.00 2.51 9.38
N LEU A 138 3.26 2.33 10.48
CA LEU A 138 1.80 2.41 10.46
C LEU A 138 1.33 3.85 10.19
N ALA A 139 1.91 4.85 10.86
CA ALA A 139 1.62 6.26 10.64
C ALA A 139 1.84 6.66 9.17
N ARG A 140 2.97 6.26 8.56
CA ARG A 140 3.24 6.50 7.13
C ARG A 140 2.21 5.84 6.21
N LYS A 141 1.72 4.65 6.55
CA LYS A 141 0.64 4.00 5.78
C LYS A 141 -0.67 4.77 5.89
N LYS A 142 -1.02 5.26 7.09
CA LYS A 142 -2.23 6.06 7.31
C LYS A 142 -2.18 7.37 6.54
N GLU A 143 -1.03 8.06 6.53
CA GLU A 143 -0.82 9.28 5.74
C GLU A 143 -0.90 9.00 4.23
N LEU A 144 -0.27 7.92 3.75
CA LEU A 144 -0.37 7.51 2.35
C LEU A 144 -1.81 7.19 1.93
N LEU A 145 -2.59 6.58 2.83
CA LEU A 145 -4.00 6.29 2.63
C LEU A 145 -4.81 7.58 2.47
N LEU A 146 -4.59 8.58 3.34
CA LEU A 146 -5.25 9.89 3.22
C LEU A 146 -4.89 10.58 1.91
N ARG A 147 -3.62 10.55 1.50
CA ARG A 147 -3.21 11.13 0.23
C ARG A 147 -3.88 10.42 -0.95
N LYS A 148 -3.95 9.10 -0.94
CA LYS A 148 -4.63 8.34 -2.00
C LYS A 148 -6.13 8.61 -2.06
N THR A 149 -6.80 8.77 -0.92
CA THR A 149 -8.27 8.81 -0.84
C THR A 149 -8.86 10.21 -0.81
N LEU A 150 -8.19 11.15 -0.15
CA LEU A 150 -8.62 12.55 0.00
C LEU A 150 -7.71 13.53 -0.74
N ASN A 151 -6.56 13.08 -1.25
CA ASN A 151 -5.56 13.94 -1.87
C ASN A 151 -5.07 15.07 -0.94
N ILE A 152 -4.81 14.72 0.32
CA ILE A 152 -4.38 15.63 1.39
C ILE A 152 -3.02 15.19 1.94
N THR A 153 -2.20 16.16 2.35
CA THR A 153 -0.97 15.96 3.15
C THR A 153 -1.05 16.82 4.42
N LEU A 154 -0.61 16.29 5.56
CA LEU A 154 -0.62 17.01 6.84
C LEU A 154 0.72 17.74 7.04
N SER A 155 0.68 19.02 7.43
CA SER A 155 1.88 19.87 7.58
C SER A 155 2.80 19.45 8.74
N SER A 156 2.25 18.88 9.81
CA SER A 156 2.97 18.72 11.08
C SER A 156 3.74 17.40 11.23
N THR A 157 3.75 16.53 10.21
CA THR A 157 4.54 15.29 10.21
C THR A 157 5.93 15.51 9.60
N ASP A 158 6.97 14.83 10.10
CA ASP A 158 8.33 14.90 9.53
C ASP A 158 8.40 14.51 8.04
N SER A 159 7.39 13.76 7.56
CA SER A 159 7.18 13.43 6.15
C SER A 159 6.79 14.64 5.28
N SER A 160 6.35 15.75 5.88
CA SER A 160 5.97 16.99 5.19
C SER A 160 7.13 17.75 4.56
N LYS A 161 8.39 17.33 4.83
CA LYS A 161 9.57 17.85 4.12
C LYS A 161 9.55 17.48 2.63
N ALA A 162 8.89 16.39 2.26
CA ALA A 162 8.66 16.07 0.86
C ALA A 162 7.53 16.97 0.33
N SER A 163 7.87 17.90 -0.57
CA SER A 163 6.88 18.70 -1.27
C SER A 163 6.12 17.81 -2.25
N PHE A 164 4.82 17.70 -2.06
CA PHE A 164 3.92 16.91 -2.90
C PHE A 164 3.00 17.87 -3.65
N PRO A 165 3.35 18.27 -4.88
CA PRO A 165 2.58 19.27 -5.64
C PRO A 165 1.21 18.73 -6.09
N ASP A 166 0.97 17.43 -5.97
CA ASP A 166 -0.26 16.74 -6.31
C ASP A 166 -1.31 16.76 -5.21
N ALA A 167 -0.94 17.06 -3.96
CA ALA A 167 -1.83 16.96 -2.79
C ALA A 167 -2.01 18.30 -2.05
N VAL A 168 -3.18 18.50 -1.45
CA VAL A 168 -3.51 19.70 -0.69
C VAL A 168 -2.90 19.62 0.70
N ARG A 169 -2.12 20.63 1.08
CA ARG A 169 -1.50 20.71 2.40
C ARG A 169 -2.48 21.31 3.41
N ILE A 170 -2.70 20.60 4.53
CA ILE A 170 -3.57 21.04 5.63
C ILE A 170 -2.77 21.05 6.93
N THR A 171 -2.95 22.10 7.72
CA THR A 171 -2.37 22.23 9.06
C THR A 171 -3.45 21.92 10.09
N ILE A 172 -3.17 20.98 10.98
CA ILE A 172 -4.07 20.52 12.05
C ILE A 172 -3.23 20.45 13.32
N ASP A 173 -3.84 20.71 14.48
CA ASP A 173 -3.18 20.74 15.77
C ASP A 173 -2.63 19.36 16.17
N ASP A 174 -3.42 18.29 15.94
CA ASP A 174 -2.95 16.92 16.05
C ASP A 174 -2.75 16.28 14.65
N PRO A 175 -1.50 16.04 14.20
CA PRO A 175 -1.24 15.37 12.93
C PRO A 175 -1.51 13.86 12.95
N SER A 176 -1.93 13.31 14.09
CA SER A 176 -2.19 11.88 14.21
C SER A 176 -3.43 11.47 13.39
N VAL A 177 -3.23 10.57 12.42
CA VAL A 177 -4.33 10.06 11.61
C VAL A 177 -5.11 9.03 12.43
N THR A 178 -6.17 9.48 13.07
CA THR A 178 -7.11 8.66 13.85
C THR A 178 -8.50 8.69 13.22
N VAL A 179 -9.35 7.73 13.58
CA VAL A 179 -10.75 7.67 13.12
C VAL A 179 -11.49 8.97 13.48
N GLN A 180 -11.27 9.50 14.68
CA GLN A 180 -11.90 10.73 15.15
C GLN A 180 -11.40 11.97 14.39
N GLY A 181 -10.11 12.02 14.03
CA GLY A 181 -9.53 13.13 13.28
C GLY A 181 -9.98 13.24 11.82
N ILE A 182 -10.60 12.20 11.25
CA ILE A 182 -11.03 12.22 9.83
C ILE A 182 -12.06 13.33 9.56
N SER A 183 -12.99 13.56 10.49
CA SER A 183 -14.00 14.61 10.34
C SER A 183 -13.33 16.00 10.32
N GLU A 184 -12.34 16.22 11.17
CA GLU A 184 -11.58 17.47 11.23
C GLU A 184 -10.72 17.68 9.98
N ILE A 185 -10.02 16.64 9.51
CA ILE A 185 -9.26 16.68 8.25
C ILE A 185 -10.18 17.06 7.08
N LEU A 186 -11.35 16.43 7.00
CA LEU A 186 -12.31 16.68 5.93
C LEU A 186 -12.92 18.09 6.06
N ALA A 187 -13.28 18.52 7.27
CA ALA A 187 -13.79 19.87 7.53
C ALA A 187 -12.77 20.94 7.17
N ALA A 188 -11.50 20.75 7.58
CA ALA A 188 -10.41 21.65 7.23
C ALA A 188 -10.28 21.76 5.71
N ARG A 189 -10.31 20.64 4.97
CA ARG A 189 -10.26 20.65 3.50
C ARG A 189 -11.44 21.38 2.86
N LEU A 190 -12.65 21.16 3.37
CA LEU A 190 -13.89 21.72 2.82
C LEU A 190 -14.08 23.21 3.19
N SER A 191 -13.46 23.66 4.29
CA SER A 191 -13.47 25.07 4.71
C SER A 191 -12.58 25.96 3.85
N MET A 192 -11.68 25.38 3.05
CA MET A 192 -10.78 26.13 2.19
C MET A 192 -11.56 26.83 1.06
N SER A 193 -11.26 28.11 0.85
CA SER A 193 -11.81 28.86 -0.27
C SER A 193 -11.49 28.17 -1.60
N PRO A 194 -12.45 28.06 -2.53
CA PRO A 194 -12.23 27.45 -3.85
C PRO A 194 -11.20 28.21 -4.69
N LYS A 195 -10.92 29.48 -4.35
CA LYS A 195 -9.90 30.32 -4.99
C LYS A 195 -8.54 30.28 -4.29
N SER A 196 -8.41 29.46 -3.24
CA SER A 196 -7.16 29.37 -2.47
C SER A 196 -6.07 28.70 -3.32
N PRO A 197 -4.85 29.27 -3.39
CA PRO A 197 -3.74 28.69 -4.15
C PRO A 197 -3.32 27.32 -3.63
N ALA A 198 -3.62 26.99 -2.38
CA ALA A 198 -3.35 25.68 -1.80
C ALA A 198 -4.18 24.55 -2.45
N LEU A 199 -5.22 24.88 -3.22
CA LEU A 199 -6.02 23.92 -3.99
C LEU A 199 -5.52 23.72 -5.43
N ASN A 200 -4.53 24.51 -5.86
CA ASN A 200 -3.93 24.39 -7.18
C ASN A 200 -2.92 23.23 -7.19
N THR A 201 -3.44 22.00 -7.16
CA THR A 201 -2.62 20.80 -7.28
C THR A 201 -2.29 20.48 -8.74
N THR A 202 -1.21 19.73 -8.96
CA THR A 202 -0.83 19.20 -10.28
C THR A 202 -0.84 17.67 -10.22
N PRO A 203 -1.81 16.97 -10.84
CA PRO A 203 -2.80 17.47 -11.79
C PRO A 203 -3.93 18.29 -11.15
N ALA A 204 -4.52 19.18 -11.95
CA ALA A 204 -5.61 20.03 -11.51
C ALA A 204 -6.79 19.21 -10.98
N GLN A 205 -7.25 19.52 -9.77
CA GLN A 205 -8.47 18.92 -9.22
C GLN A 205 -9.67 19.42 -10.00
N LYS A 206 -10.60 18.49 -10.29
CA LYS A 206 -11.85 18.85 -10.95
C LYS A 206 -12.61 19.87 -10.08
N PRO A 207 -13.13 20.95 -10.67
CA PRO A 207 -13.82 21.98 -9.90
C PRO A 207 -15.11 21.41 -9.30
N GLY A 208 -15.40 21.80 -8.06
CA GLY A 208 -16.66 21.49 -7.38
C GLY A 208 -16.53 20.52 -6.20
N VAL A 209 -17.13 20.90 -5.08
CA VAL A 209 -17.11 20.13 -3.82
C VAL A 209 -17.78 18.76 -4.00
N ILE A 210 -18.92 18.71 -4.68
CA ILE A 210 -19.64 17.45 -4.93
C ILE A 210 -18.80 16.46 -5.74
N HIS A 211 -18.10 16.93 -6.78
CA HIS A 211 -17.24 16.07 -7.60
C HIS A 211 -16.07 15.52 -6.76
N TYR A 212 -15.46 16.38 -5.94
CA TYR A 212 -14.41 15.98 -5.01
C TYR A 212 -14.90 14.92 -4.00
N LEU A 213 -16.04 15.14 -3.36
CA LEU A 213 -16.63 14.19 -2.41
C LEU A 213 -16.97 12.84 -3.07
N GLY A 214 -17.56 12.86 -4.26
CA GLY A 214 -17.84 11.65 -5.04
C GLY A 214 -16.58 10.87 -5.39
N TRP A 215 -15.51 11.56 -5.78
CA TRP A 215 -14.21 10.96 -6.03
C TRP A 215 -13.61 10.33 -4.76
N CYS A 216 -13.64 11.04 -3.62
CA CYS A 216 -13.16 10.53 -2.34
C CYS A 216 -13.89 9.25 -1.93
N PHE A 217 -15.23 9.24 -2.05
CA PHE A 217 -16.04 8.06 -1.72
C PHE A 217 -15.70 6.85 -2.59
N LYS A 218 -15.56 7.07 -3.91
CA LYS A 218 -15.16 6.02 -4.86
C LYS A 218 -13.78 5.47 -4.49
N ARG A 219 -12.82 6.37 -4.26
CA ARG A 219 -11.43 5.97 -4.01
C ARG A 219 -11.25 5.26 -2.68
N ALA A 220 -11.93 5.70 -1.63
CA ALA A 220 -11.98 4.98 -0.35
C ALA A 220 -12.58 3.57 -0.50
N SER A 221 -13.59 3.41 -1.36
CA SER A 221 -14.19 2.10 -1.64
C SER A 221 -13.24 1.16 -2.42
N GLU A 222 -12.43 1.71 -3.32
CA GLU A 222 -11.39 0.96 -4.06
C GLU A 222 -10.27 0.50 -3.12
N GLU A 223 -9.71 1.41 -2.31
CA GLU A 223 -8.64 1.07 -1.35
C GLU A 223 -9.12 0.07 -0.28
N MET A 224 -10.39 0.12 0.12
CA MET A 224 -10.96 -0.87 1.06
C MET A 224 -10.99 -2.28 0.44
N LYS A 225 -11.36 -2.40 -0.85
CA LYS A 225 -11.30 -3.67 -1.58
C LYS A 225 -9.86 -4.15 -1.73
N GLU A 226 -8.94 -3.25 -2.06
CA GLU A 226 -7.51 -3.54 -2.21
C GLU A 226 -6.90 -4.06 -0.90
N LEU A 227 -7.21 -3.42 0.24
CA LEU A 227 -6.78 -3.87 1.56
C LEU A 227 -7.28 -5.28 1.90
N ARG A 228 -8.55 -5.57 1.62
CA ARG A 228 -9.13 -6.91 1.86
C ARG A 228 -8.44 -7.99 1.01
N MET A 229 -8.21 -7.72 -0.28
CA MET A 229 -7.47 -8.63 -1.15
C MET A 229 -6.02 -8.82 -0.71
N ALA A 230 -5.36 -7.75 -0.28
CA ALA A 230 -3.99 -7.80 0.24
C ALA A 230 -3.91 -8.59 1.56
N GLN A 231 -4.90 -8.45 2.43
CA GLN A 231 -5.01 -9.25 3.66
C GLN A 231 -5.19 -10.73 3.35
N GLU A 232 -6.07 -11.09 2.42
CA GLU A 232 -6.29 -12.50 2.07
C GLU A 232 -5.04 -13.16 1.50
N LYS A 233 -4.31 -12.44 0.62
CA LYS A 233 -3.02 -12.89 0.09
C LYS A 233 -1.98 -13.10 1.20
N ARG A 234 -1.97 -12.23 2.22
CA ARG A 234 -1.05 -12.34 3.37
C ARG A 234 -1.43 -13.46 4.34
N LYS A 235 -2.72 -13.71 4.57
CA LYS A 235 -3.20 -14.83 5.40
C LYS A 235 -2.70 -16.18 4.87
N LYS A 236 -2.60 -16.34 3.55
CA LYS A 236 -2.07 -17.55 2.90
C LYS A 236 -0.54 -17.69 3.02
N ALA A 237 0.18 -16.60 3.26
CA ALA A 237 1.64 -16.55 3.25
C ALA A 237 2.29 -16.44 4.64
N SER A 238 1.57 -15.98 5.67
CA SER A 238 2.10 -15.93 7.04
C SER A 238 0.98 -16.11 8.07
N GLU A 239 1.08 -17.16 8.88
CA GLU A 239 0.04 -17.59 9.83
C GLU A 239 0.00 -16.76 11.15
N GLY A 240 0.70 -15.62 11.25
CA GLY A 240 0.87 -14.97 12.56
C GLY A 240 1.13 -13.46 12.63
N ALA A 241 1.08 -12.70 11.53
CA ALA A 241 1.51 -11.29 11.58
C ALA A 241 0.42 -10.27 11.19
N LYS A 242 0.13 -9.38 12.15
CA LYS A 242 -0.42 -8.00 12.01
C LYS A 242 -1.86 -7.86 11.51
N LYS A 243 -2.82 -8.44 12.23
CA LYS A 243 -4.25 -8.19 12.04
C LYS A 243 -4.67 -6.77 12.46
N THR A 244 -4.05 -6.22 13.50
CA THR A 244 -4.41 -4.90 14.09
C THR A 244 -4.20 -3.73 13.12
N ASP A 245 -3.03 -3.62 12.49
CA ASP A 245 -2.73 -2.55 11.52
C ASP A 245 -3.77 -2.47 10.40
N ALA A 246 -4.26 -3.64 9.95
CA ALA A 246 -5.14 -3.74 8.81
C ALA A 246 -6.58 -3.38 9.20
N THR A 247 -7.01 -3.76 10.41
CA THR A 247 -8.30 -3.36 10.99
C THR A 247 -8.36 -1.86 11.21
N GLU A 248 -7.32 -1.23 11.77
CA GLU A 248 -7.29 0.23 11.94
C GLU A 248 -7.39 0.99 10.61
N LEU A 249 -6.74 0.50 9.55
CA LEU A 249 -6.84 1.11 8.22
C LEU A 249 -8.24 0.94 7.62
N GLU A 250 -8.90 -0.19 7.86
CA GLU A 250 -10.29 -0.42 7.44
C GLU A 250 -11.26 0.53 8.15
N GLU A 251 -11.11 0.72 9.46
CA GLU A 251 -11.91 1.65 10.26
C GLU A 251 -11.76 3.09 9.75
N ILE A 252 -10.53 3.52 9.44
CA ILE A 252 -10.26 4.84 8.85
C ILE A 252 -10.99 5.00 7.50
N LEU A 253 -10.93 4.00 6.62
CA LEU A 253 -11.62 4.05 5.33
C LEU A 253 -13.14 4.07 5.47
N GLU A 254 -13.68 3.32 6.43
CA GLU A 254 -15.11 3.31 6.70
C GLU A 254 -15.60 4.66 7.21
N GLU A 255 -14.84 5.28 8.11
CA GLU A 255 -15.16 6.61 8.62
C GLU A 255 -15.03 7.67 7.52
N ILE A 256 -14.00 7.62 6.66
CA ILE A 256 -13.92 8.50 5.47
C ILE A 256 -15.19 8.39 4.62
N ARG A 257 -15.65 7.16 4.31
CA ARG A 257 -16.86 6.96 3.50
C ARG A 257 -18.11 7.52 4.17
N LYS A 258 -18.24 7.31 5.48
CA LYS A 258 -19.36 7.83 6.28
C LYS A 258 -19.36 9.35 6.31
N GLN A 259 -18.24 9.98 6.64
CA GLN A 259 -18.10 11.44 6.68
C GLN A 259 -18.34 12.08 5.31
N VAL A 260 -17.82 11.49 4.24
CA VAL A 260 -18.06 11.97 2.87
C VAL A 260 -19.54 11.90 2.50
N ARG A 261 -20.27 10.84 2.87
CA ARG A 261 -21.73 10.76 2.65
C ARG A 261 -22.47 11.85 3.41
N VAL A 262 -22.16 12.03 4.69
CA VAL A 262 -22.77 13.06 5.54
C VAL A 262 -22.51 14.45 4.96
N ALA A 263 -21.26 14.77 4.63
CA ALA A 263 -20.88 16.03 4.01
C ALA A 263 -21.59 16.26 2.66
N THR A 264 -21.76 15.21 1.85
CA THR A 264 -22.49 15.30 0.58
C THR A 264 -23.96 15.65 0.80
N VAL A 265 -24.63 14.99 1.75
CA VAL A 265 -26.03 15.27 2.07
C VAL A 265 -26.19 16.69 2.62
N LEU A 266 -25.33 17.10 3.55
CA LEU A 266 -25.36 18.47 4.10
C LEU A 266 -25.16 19.52 3.01
N TYR A 267 -24.20 19.31 2.11
CA TYR A 267 -23.97 20.24 1.00
C TYR A 267 -25.20 20.36 0.08
N MET A 268 -25.86 19.24 -0.23
CA MET A 268 -27.09 19.23 -1.06
C MET A 268 -28.32 19.81 -0.36
N LEU A 269 -28.31 19.96 0.97
CA LEU A 269 -29.41 20.60 1.71
C LEU A 269 -29.24 22.12 1.81
N HIS A 270 -28.02 22.61 1.70
CA HIS A 270 -27.71 24.03 1.81
C HIS A 270 -27.64 24.77 0.46
N PHE A 271 -27.60 24.04 -0.66
CA PHE A 271 -27.53 24.56 -2.03
C PHE A 271 -28.60 23.92 -2.91
#